data_AF-T1JQH9-F1
#
_entry.id   AF-T1JQH9-F1
#
_cell.length_a   1.000
_cell.length_b   1.000
_cell.length_c   1.000
_cell.angle_alpha   90.00
_cell.angle_beta   90.00
_cell.angle_gamma   90.00
#
_symmetry.space_group_name_H-M   'P 1'
#
loop_
_entity.id
_entity.type
_entity.pdbx_description
1 polymer ?
#
loop_
_entity_poly.entity_id
_entity_poly.type
_entity_poly.pdbx_seq_one_letter_code
_entity_poly.pdbx_strand_id
1 'polypeptide(L)'
;MVVIVQQFPIPEGKTGQQVVDMLIKQFEAMAFNRIGNFVVDCETYYSSPTITPPRVLNIIHNSDFPASCFAQLDTGTCLRADSYFDAMMMVLNGIYQAKRGTKIESKGPKFQKGDFVVKIGSVSIGPSFRGILIEIEYGPCSVPLYCWDLLKEFMKSFMKVPKEPPPYLKAKMGEICTPTDIISQYNIHFTNLRKATPIASCPPPLTVKGSSNEVQNNGDMA
;
A
#
# COMPACT_ATOMS: atom_id res chain seq x y z
N MET A 1 -15.19 12.80 -4.46
CA MET A 1 -13.96 12.78 -3.65
C MET A 1 -12.75 12.84 -4.58
N VAL A 2 -11.74 13.61 -4.20
CA VAL A 2 -10.43 13.64 -4.85
C VAL A 2 -9.45 12.94 -3.93
N VAL A 3 -8.65 12.03 -4.49
CA VAL A 3 -7.70 11.21 -3.73
C VAL A 3 -6.31 11.33 -4.32
N ILE A 4 -5.32 11.46 -3.43
CA ILE A 4 -3.90 11.47 -3.76
C ILE A 4 -3.21 10.39 -2.94
N VAL A 5 -2.47 9.51 -3.61
CA VAL A 5 -1.58 8.55 -2.95
C VAL A 5 -0.14 8.99 -3.13
N GLN A 6 0.61 9.12 -2.03
CA GLN A 6 2.03 9.50 -2.08
C GLN A 6 2.91 8.65 -1.17
N GLN A 7 4.13 8.41 -1.64
CA GLN A 7 5.14 7.76 -0.83
C GLN A 7 5.66 8.70 0.26
N PHE A 8 5.72 8.19 1.49
CA PHE A 8 6.34 8.89 2.60
C PHE A 8 7.80 8.44 2.75
N PRO A 9 8.78 9.38 2.76
CA PRO A 9 10.18 9.03 2.87
C PRO A 9 10.49 8.49 4.28
N ILE A 10 11.35 7.48 4.34
CA ILE A 10 11.86 6.96 5.61
C ILE A 10 13.18 7.70 5.89
N PRO A 11 13.25 8.51 6.96
CA PRO A 11 14.48 9.20 7.32
C PRO A 11 15.61 8.21 7.63
N GLU A 12 16.85 8.62 7.35
CA GLU A 12 18.03 7.83 7.68
C GLU A 12 18.05 7.46 9.18
N GLY A 13 18.42 6.22 9.48
CA GLY A 13 18.47 5.70 10.84
C GLY A 13 17.13 5.34 11.47
N LYS A 14 16.00 5.51 10.77
CA LYS A 14 14.67 5.05 11.23
C LYS A 14 14.19 3.83 10.47
N THR A 15 13.46 2.95 11.17
CA THR A 15 12.72 1.86 10.54
C THR A 15 11.36 2.35 10.04
N GLY A 16 10.76 1.64 9.07
CA GLY A 16 9.42 1.94 8.59
C GLY A 16 8.38 1.97 9.71
N GLN A 17 8.44 1.01 10.64
CA GLN A 17 7.54 0.96 11.80
C GLN A 17 7.68 2.19 12.69
N GLN A 18 8.91 2.63 13.00
CA GLN A 18 9.14 3.83 13.79
C GLN A 18 8.56 5.09 13.12
N VAL A 19 8.62 5.17 11.79
CA VAL A 19 8.05 6.30 11.04
C VAL A 19 6.52 6.25 11.05
N VAL A 20 5.92 5.06 10.90
CA VAL A 20 4.45 4.88 11.01
C VAL A 20 3.97 5.29 12.40
N ASP A 21 4.63 4.82 13.45
CA ASP A 21 4.26 5.16 14.84
C ASP A 21 4.41 6.67 15.11
N MET A 22 5.44 7.29 14.55
CA MET A 22 5.64 8.75 14.60
C MET A 22 4.49 9.50 13.93
N LEU A 23 4.04 9.06 12.76
CA LEU A 23 2.93 9.68 12.04
C LEU A 23 1.60 9.51 12.77
N ILE A 24 1.35 8.33 13.35
CA ILE A 24 0.16 8.08 14.17
C ILE A 24 0.11 9.06 15.36
N LYS A 25 1.21 9.17 16.11
CA LYS A 25 1.31 10.12 17.23
C LYS A 25 1.13 11.58 16.78
N GLN A 26 1.68 11.93 15.63
CA GLN A 26 1.52 13.27 15.06
C GLN A 26 0.04 13.54 14.72
N PHE A 27 -0.67 12.56 14.17
CA PHE A 27 -2.09 12.69 13.82
C PHE A 27 -2.97 12.82 15.05
N GLU A 28 -2.69 12.03 16.10
CA GLU A 28 -3.34 12.16 17.40
C GLU A 28 -3.13 13.56 18.00
N ALA A 29 -1.89 14.09 17.97
CA ALA A 29 -1.58 15.44 18.43
C ALA A 29 -2.27 16.55 17.62
N MET A 30 -2.54 16.29 16.34
CA MET A 30 -3.30 17.20 15.46
C MET A 30 -4.82 17.01 15.55
N ALA A 31 -5.31 16.23 16.52
CA ALA A 31 -6.73 15.94 16.74
C ALA A 31 -7.42 15.27 15.55
N PHE A 32 -6.73 14.36 14.87
CA PHE A 32 -7.37 13.44 13.93
C PHE A 32 -8.10 12.32 14.68
N ASN A 33 -9.29 11.98 14.23
CA ASN A 33 -10.05 10.86 14.76
C ASN A 33 -9.66 9.58 14.02
N ARG A 34 -9.31 8.52 14.74
CA ARG A 34 -9.10 7.20 14.11
C ARG A 34 -10.45 6.59 13.78
N ILE A 35 -10.68 6.28 12.51
CA ILE A 35 -11.98 5.79 12.00
C ILE A 35 -11.93 4.33 11.51
N GLY A 36 -10.77 3.69 11.55
CA GLY A 36 -10.64 2.27 11.24
C GLY A 36 -9.26 1.89 10.73
N ASN A 37 -9.22 0.82 9.95
CA ASN A 37 -8.05 0.37 9.21
C ASN A 37 -8.45 0.16 7.74
N PHE A 38 -7.46 0.08 6.87
CA PHE A 38 -7.65 -0.20 5.45
C PHE A 38 -6.62 -1.22 4.97
N VAL A 39 -6.94 -1.88 3.86
CA VAL A 39 -6.01 -2.73 3.12
C VAL A 39 -6.23 -2.49 1.62
N VAL A 40 -5.13 -2.26 0.90
CA VAL A 40 -5.09 -2.31 -0.56
C VAL A 40 -4.06 -3.34 -0.95
N ASP A 41 -4.47 -4.39 -1.65
CA ASP A 41 -3.59 -5.45 -2.08
C ASP A 41 -3.62 -5.65 -3.59
N CYS A 42 -2.50 -6.11 -4.13
CA CYS A 42 -2.31 -6.30 -5.55
C CYS A 42 -1.61 -7.62 -5.83
N GLU A 43 -2.30 -8.47 -6.58
CA GLU A 43 -1.74 -9.68 -7.17
C GLU A 43 -1.39 -9.43 -8.64
N THR A 44 -0.22 -9.88 -9.06
CA THR A 44 0.28 -9.67 -10.42
C THR A 44 0.34 -10.99 -11.16
N TYR A 45 -0.33 -11.02 -12.31
CA TYR A 45 -0.37 -12.12 -13.24
C TYR A 45 0.43 -11.78 -14.49
N TYR A 46 1.20 -12.75 -14.97
CA TYR A 46 1.98 -12.66 -16.19
C TYR A 46 1.33 -13.53 -17.25
N SER A 47 1.22 -13.02 -18.47
CA SER A 47 0.70 -13.79 -19.58
C SER A 47 1.61 -14.99 -19.89
N SER A 48 1.01 -16.05 -20.40
CA SER A 48 1.71 -17.20 -20.96
C SER A 48 2.70 -16.74 -22.04
N PRO A 49 3.84 -17.44 -22.22
CA PRO A 49 4.80 -17.14 -23.29
C PRO A 49 4.20 -17.18 -24.70
N THR A 50 3.04 -17.81 -24.87
CA THR A 50 2.32 -17.86 -26.16
C THR A 50 1.66 -16.53 -26.54
N ILE A 51 1.47 -15.61 -25.58
CA ILE A 51 0.94 -14.28 -25.82
C ILE A 51 2.10 -13.32 -26.13
N THR A 52 2.11 -12.78 -27.35
CA THR A 52 3.09 -11.80 -27.81
C THR A 52 2.38 -10.49 -28.21
N PRO A 53 2.79 -9.32 -27.66
CA PRO A 53 3.82 -9.14 -26.64
C PRO A 53 3.38 -9.65 -25.26
N PRO A 54 4.33 -10.00 -24.36
CA PRO A 54 4.01 -10.37 -22.99
C PRO A 54 3.20 -9.29 -22.29
N ARG A 55 2.19 -9.69 -21.52
CA ARG A 55 1.28 -8.79 -20.79
C ARG A 55 1.35 -9.02 -19.30
N VAL A 56 1.24 -7.93 -18.56
CA VAL A 56 1.08 -7.95 -17.10
C VAL A 56 -0.33 -7.50 -16.76
N LEU A 57 -1.02 -8.29 -15.95
CA LEU A 57 -2.34 -7.99 -15.40
C LEU A 57 -2.22 -7.90 -13.88
N ASN A 58 -2.64 -6.77 -13.31
CA ASN A 58 -2.69 -6.57 -11.86
C ASN A 58 -4.13 -6.62 -11.40
N ILE A 59 -4.44 -7.54 -10.48
CA ILE A 59 -5.74 -7.57 -9.81
C ILE A 59 -5.55 -6.87 -8.47
N ILE A 60 -6.33 -5.82 -8.24
CA ILE A 60 -6.22 -4.95 -7.07
C ILE A 60 -7.52 -4.97 -6.30
N HIS A 61 -7.40 -5.21 -5.00
CA HIS A 61 -8.50 -5.13 -4.04
C HIS A 61 -8.26 -3.96 -3.11
N ASN A 62 -9.34 -3.28 -2.74
CA ASN A 62 -9.31 -2.18 -1.80
C ASN A 62 -10.47 -2.35 -0.83
N SER A 63 -10.19 -2.35 0.46
CA SER A 63 -11.18 -2.54 1.52
C SER A 63 -12.30 -1.49 1.52
N ASP A 64 -12.09 -0.32 0.92
CA ASP A 64 -13.13 0.69 0.74
C ASP A 64 -14.12 0.34 -0.41
N PHE A 65 -13.77 -0.62 -1.27
CA PHE A 65 -14.61 -1.14 -2.35
C PHE A 65 -14.76 -2.67 -2.26
N PRO A 66 -15.32 -3.22 -1.15
CA PRO A 66 -15.28 -4.65 -0.85
C PRO A 66 -16.04 -5.52 -1.86
N ALA A 67 -17.01 -4.94 -2.59
CA ALA A 67 -17.77 -5.63 -3.63
C ALA A 67 -17.14 -5.51 -5.02
N SER A 68 -15.92 -4.96 -5.14
CA SER A 68 -15.25 -4.74 -6.42
C SER A 68 -13.81 -5.21 -6.38
N CYS A 69 -13.35 -5.75 -7.50
CA CYS A 69 -11.93 -5.86 -7.81
C CYS A 69 -11.61 -4.98 -9.02
N PHE A 70 -10.33 -4.69 -9.20
CA PHE A 70 -9.85 -3.86 -10.29
C PHE A 70 -8.76 -4.59 -11.05
N ALA A 71 -9.04 -4.90 -12.30
CA ALA A 71 -8.14 -5.59 -13.21
C ALA A 71 -7.43 -4.54 -14.10
N GLN A 72 -6.16 -4.27 -13.83
CA GLN A 72 -5.37 -3.26 -14.54
C GLN A 72 -4.23 -3.88 -15.35
N LEU A 73 -4.27 -3.63 -16.66
CA LEU A 73 -3.21 -4.01 -17.59
C LEU A 73 -2.03 -3.05 -17.51
N ASP A 74 -0.85 -3.54 -17.92
CA ASP A 74 0.36 -2.74 -18.12
C ASP A 74 0.20 -1.53 -19.04
N THR A 75 -0.75 -1.60 -19.99
CA THR A 75 -1.13 -0.48 -20.86
C THR A 75 -1.89 0.64 -20.14
N GLY A 76 -2.20 0.47 -18.85
CA GLY A 76 -2.94 1.44 -18.03
C GLY A 76 -4.47 1.25 -18.09
N THR A 77 -4.99 0.42 -18.99
CA THR A 77 -6.41 0.08 -19.03
C THR A 77 -6.81 -0.61 -17.74
N CYS A 78 -7.86 -0.13 -17.08
CA CYS A 78 -8.34 -0.70 -15.84
C CYS A 78 -9.84 -0.98 -15.93
N LEU A 79 -10.20 -2.24 -15.70
CA LEU A 79 -11.56 -2.73 -15.62
C LEU A 79 -11.93 -2.86 -14.13
N ARG A 80 -13.08 -2.30 -13.75
CA ARG A 80 -13.71 -2.59 -12.46
C ARG A 80 -14.67 -3.77 -12.64
N ALA A 81 -14.47 -4.83 -11.88
CA ALA A 81 -15.31 -6.01 -11.88
C ALA A 81 -15.79 -6.32 -10.45
N ASP A 82 -16.67 -7.31 -10.31
CA ASP A 82 -17.03 -7.87 -9.02
C ASP A 82 -15.97 -8.87 -8.52
N SER A 83 -16.15 -9.38 -7.31
CA SER A 83 -15.24 -10.36 -6.71
C SER A 83 -15.25 -11.74 -7.40
N TYR A 84 -16.20 -12.03 -8.30
CA TYR A 84 -16.18 -13.29 -9.07
C TYR A 84 -15.07 -13.30 -10.12
N PHE A 85 -14.50 -12.15 -10.46
CA PHE A 85 -13.34 -12.08 -11.35
C PHE A 85 -12.15 -12.91 -10.82
N ASP A 86 -11.98 -13.03 -9.50
CA ASP A 86 -10.91 -13.86 -8.92
C ASP A 86 -11.10 -15.34 -9.28
N ALA A 87 -12.35 -15.82 -9.24
CA ALA A 87 -12.68 -17.18 -9.68
C ALA A 87 -12.42 -17.35 -11.18
N MET A 88 -12.72 -16.34 -11.99
CA MET A 88 -12.37 -16.34 -13.42
C MET A 88 -10.86 -16.43 -13.63
N MET A 89 -10.04 -15.75 -12.81
CA MET A 89 -8.58 -15.85 -12.89
C MET A 89 -8.06 -17.26 -12.61
N MET A 90 -8.75 -18.05 -11.78
CA MET A 90 -8.42 -19.47 -11.57
C MET A 90 -8.66 -20.31 -12.83
N VAL A 91 -9.73 -20.02 -13.58
CA VAL A 91 -10.02 -20.67 -14.87
C VAL A 91 -8.97 -20.29 -15.92
N LEU A 92 -8.46 -19.05 -15.86
CA LEU A 92 -7.48 -18.51 -16.79
C LEU A 92 -6.02 -18.86 -16.45
N ASN A 93 -5.74 -19.74 -15.49
CA ASN A 93 -4.38 -20.06 -15.03
C ASN A 93 -3.46 -20.62 -16.15
N GLY A 94 -4.01 -21.17 -17.23
CA GLY A 94 -3.24 -21.57 -18.42
C GLY A 94 -2.74 -20.39 -19.27
N ILE A 95 -3.36 -19.22 -19.13
CA ILE A 95 -3.11 -18.01 -19.93
C ILE A 95 -2.43 -16.93 -19.08
N TYR A 96 -2.79 -16.82 -17.81
CA TYR A 96 -2.25 -15.84 -16.87
C TYR A 96 -1.83 -16.52 -15.58
N GLN A 97 -0.56 -16.36 -15.19
CA GLN A 97 0.01 -17.03 -14.02
C GLN A 97 0.55 -16.01 -13.02
N ALA A 98 0.16 -16.18 -11.75
CA ALA A 98 0.71 -15.41 -10.65
C ALA A 98 1.90 -16.14 -10.02
N LYS A 99 2.95 -15.40 -9.66
CA LYS A 99 4.08 -15.95 -8.93
C LYS A 99 3.78 -15.96 -7.44
N ARG A 100 3.90 -17.12 -6.79
CA ARG A 100 3.72 -17.25 -5.33
C ARG A 100 4.62 -16.26 -4.57
N GLY A 101 4.05 -15.60 -3.56
CA GLY A 101 4.77 -14.68 -2.68
C GLY A 101 5.07 -13.30 -3.29
N THR A 102 4.48 -12.94 -4.44
CA THR A 102 4.67 -11.61 -5.06
C THR A 102 3.53 -10.62 -4.80
N LYS A 103 2.51 -11.06 -4.04
CA LYS A 103 1.42 -10.20 -3.58
C LYS A 103 2.02 -9.04 -2.77
N ILE A 104 1.73 -7.83 -3.23
CA ILE A 104 2.08 -6.60 -2.53
C ILE A 104 0.83 -6.08 -1.84
N GLU A 105 0.98 -5.57 -0.63
CA GLU A 105 -0.12 -5.01 0.14
C GLU A 105 0.30 -3.69 0.78
N SER A 106 -0.64 -2.76 0.90
CA SER A 106 -0.55 -1.55 1.72
C SER A 106 -1.64 -1.64 2.78
N LYS A 107 -1.26 -1.65 4.05
CA LYS A 107 -2.22 -1.76 5.16
C LYS A 107 -1.87 -0.82 6.30
N GLY A 108 -2.89 -0.36 7.01
CA GLY A 108 -2.70 0.41 8.23
C GLY A 108 -3.93 1.19 8.67
N PRO A 109 -3.75 2.16 9.59
CA PRO A 109 -4.85 2.93 10.16
C PRO A 109 -5.41 3.99 9.19
N LYS A 110 -6.70 4.27 9.36
CA LYS A 110 -7.46 5.31 8.68
C LYS A 110 -7.87 6.37 9.71
N PHE A 111 -7.67 7.64 9.36
CA PHE A 111 -7.93 8.80 10.18
C PHE A 111 -8.84 9.79 9.45
N GLN A 112 -9.59 10.59 10.20
CA GLN A 112 -10.47 11.63 9.67
C GLN A 112 -10.32 12.93 10.45
N LYS A 113 -10.33 14.05 9.73
CA LYS A 113 -10.43 15.39 10.31
C LYS A 113 -11.26 16.28 9.37
N GLY A 114 -12.48 16.62 9.80
CA GLY A 114 -13.45 17.31 8.96
C GLY A 114 -13.72 16.54 7.66
N ASP A 115 -13.54 17.23 6.54
CA ASP A 115 -13.77 16.71 5.19
C ASP A 115 -12.61 15.85 4.63
N PHE A 116 -11.54 15.69 5.41
CA PHE A 116 -10.35 14.95 5.00
C PHE A 116 -10.29 13.58 5.67
N VAL A 117 -9.95 12.59 4.86
CA VAL A 117 -9.60 11.25 5.32
C VAL A 117 -8.16 10.97 4.93
N VAL A 118 -7.38 10.45 5.86
CA VAL A 118 -5.96 10.12 5.64
C VAL A 118 -5.68 8.70 6.09
N LYS A 119 -4.99 7.94 5.25
CA LYS A 119 -4.59 6.57 5.51
C LYS A 119 -3.08 6.46 5.55
N ILE A 120 -2.56 5.80 6.58
CA ILE A 120 -1.13 5.53 6.73
C ILE A 120 -0.88 4.07 6.42
N GLY A 121 -0.30 3.77 5.26
CA GLY A 121 -0.12 2.41 4.76
C GLY A 121 1.32 1.93 4.83
N SER A 122 1.59 0.89 5.61
CA SER A 122 2.81 0.10 5.49
C SER A 122 2.72 -0.80 4.27
N VAL A 123 3.69 -0.71 3.36
CA VAL A 123 3.75 -1.54 2.15
C VAL A 123 4.69 -2.72 2.34
N SER A 124 4.23 -3.92 2.01
CA SER A 124 5.02 -5.15 2.08
C SER A 124 4.77 -6.08 0.89
N ILE A 125 5.78 -6.86 0.53
CA ILE A 125 5.68 -8.00 -0.39
C ILE A 125 5.98 -9.26 0.41
N GLY A 126 4.95 -10.09 0.63
CA GLY A 126 5.03 -11.17 1.63
C GLY A 126 5.48 -10.61 2.99
N PRO A 127 6.50 -11.20 3.65
CA PRO A 127 6.98 -10.70 4.94
C PRO A 127 7.89 -9.46 4.82
N SER A 128 8.29 -9.07 3.61
CA SER A 128 9.30 -8.04 3.41
C SER A 128 8.68 -6.65 3.27
N PHE A 129 9.02 -5.76 4.19
CA PHE A 129 8.67 -4.34 4.11
C PHE A 129 9.31 -3.67 2.87
N ARG A 130 8.59 -2.72 2.27
CA ARG A 130 9.00 -1.99 1.06
C ARG A 130 8.90 -0.49 1.18
N GLY A 131 7.99 0.04 1.98
CA GLY A 131 7.84 1.50 2.13
C GLY A 131 6.55 1.91 2.84
N ILE A 132 6.28 3.21 2.82
CA ILE A 132 5.10 3.82 3.42
C ILE A 132 4.36 4.59 2.33
N LEU A 133 3.04 4.41 2.23
CA LEU A 133 2.16 5.22 1.40
C LEU A 133 1.18 5.98 2.29
N ILE A 134 0.95 7.24 1.95
CA ILE A 134 -0.09 8.09 2.53
C ILE A 134 -1.13 8.33 1.45
N GLU A 135 -2.37 7.91 1.71
CA GLU A 135 -3.52 8.31 0.89
C GLU A 135 -4.24 9.45 1.59
N ILE A 136 -4.46 10.55 0.87
CA ILE A 136 -5.22 11.71 1.31
C ILE A 136 -6.46 11.82 0.43
N GLU A 137 -7.63 11.80 1.05
CA GLU A 137 -8.93 11.94 0.42
C GLU A 137 -9.58 13.25 0.88
N TYR A 138 -10.10 14.02 -0.07
CA TYR A 138 -10.97 15.17 0.17
C TYR A 138 -12.36 14.86 -0.40
N GLY A 139 -13.34 14.67 0.48
CA GLY A 139 -14.69 14.24 0.14
C GLY A 139 -15.48 15.23 -0.75
N PRO A 140 -15.55 16.53 -0.40
CA PRO A 140 -16.45 17.52 -1.02
C PRO A 140 -16.19 17.84 -2.49
N CYS A 141 -15.01 17.54 -3.03
CA CYS A 141 -14.69 17.79 -4.44
C CYS A 141 -14.51 16.49 -5.21
N SER A 142 -14.83 16.50 -6.50
CA SER A 142 -14.59 15.37 -7.42
C SER A 142 -13.60 15.70 -8.54
N VAL A 143 -13.17 16.94 -8.68
CA VAL A 143 -12.26 17.39 -9.75
C VAL A 143 -11.00 17.98 -9.13
N PRO A 144 -9.81 17.35 -9.30
CA PRO A 144 -8.59 17.76 -8.62
C PRO A 144 -8.19 19.23 -8.82
N LEU A 145 -8.46 19.78 -10.00
CA LEU A 145 -8.14 21.17 -10.36
C LEU A 145 -8.69 22.18 -9.34
N TYR A 146 -9.88 21.93 -8.79
CA TYR A 146 -10.55 22.88 -7.89
C TYR A 146 -10.10 22.78 -6.43
N CYS A 147 -9.44 21.69 -6.03
CA CYS A 147 -9.06 21.46 -4.63
C CYS A 147 -7.57 21.15 -4.43
N TRP A 148 -6.75 21.20 -5.49
CA TRP A 148 -5.33 20.87 -5.41
C TRP A 148 -4.55 21.76 -4.44
N ASP A 149 -4.77 23.08 -4.47
CA ASP A 149 -4.08 23.99 -3.55
C ASP A 149 -4.46 23.73 -2.09
N LEU A 150 -5.74 23.44 -1.84
CA LEU A 150 -6.22 23.04 -0.52
C LEU A 150 -5.57 21.73 -0.05
N LEU A 151 -5.50 20.71 -0.92
CA LEU A 151 -4.83 19.44 -0.63
C LEU A 151 -3.34 19.64 -0.34
N LYS A 152 -2.66 20.54 -1.06
CA LYS A 152 -1.27 20.90 -0.78
C LYS A 152 -1.12 21.53 0.60
N GLU A 153 -1.92 22.55 0.93
CA GLU A 153 -1.83 23.19 2.25
C GLU A 153 -2.10 22.18 3.38
N PHE A 154 -3.09 21.30 3.19
CA PHE A 154 -3.38 20.24 4.14
C PHE A 154 -2.20 19.28 4.33
N MET A 155 -1.58 18.79 3.26
CA MET A 155 -0.44 17.88 3.34
C MET A 155 0.80 18.52 4.02
N LYS A 156 1.01 19.84 3.89
CA LYS A 156 2.15 20.53 4.55
C LYS A 156 2.16 20.38 6.07
N SER A 157 0.99 20.13 6.68
CA SER A 157 0.89 19.95 8.14
C SER A 157 1.62 18.70 8.65
N PHE A 158 1.85 17.70 7.81
CA PHE A 158 2.47 16.45 8.23
C PHE A 158 3.49 15.82 7.28
N MET A 159 3.62 16.30 6.04
CA MET A 159 4.58 15.79 5.09
C MET A 159 5.17 16.86 4.19
N LYS A 160 6.33 16.57 3.60
CA LYS A 160 6.89 17.40 2.53
C LYS A 160 6.03 17.22 1.28
N VAL A 161 5.42 18.30 0.82
CA VAL A 161 4.52 18.29 -0.33
C VAL A 161 5.33 18.42 -1.63
N PRO A 162 5.05 17.61 -2.66
CA PRO A 162 5.62 17.82 -3.98
C PRO A 162 5.31 19.23 -4.51
N LYS A 163 6.29 19.87 -5.17
CA LYS A 163 6.09 21.18 -5.79
C LYS A 163 5.05 21.13 -6.91
N GLU A 164 5.02 20.02 -7.66
CA GLU A 164 4.07 19.77 -8.74
C GLU A 164 3.15 18.58 -8.43
N PRO A 165 1.93 18.53 -9.01
CA PRO A 165 1.08 17.35 -8.92
C PRO A 165 1.81 16.08 -9.40
N PRO A 166 1.57 14.91 -8.77
CA PRO A 166 2.07 13.64 -9.30
C PRO A 166 1.70 13.47 -10.77
N PRO A 167 2.54 12.85 -11.62
CA PRO A 167 2.32 12.80 -13.07
C PRO A 167 0.93 12.27 -13.47
N TYR A 168 0.43 11.25 -12.77
CA TYR A 168 -0.91 10.72 -12.99
C TYR A 168 -2.00 11.77 -12.74
N LEU A 169 -1.93 12.45 -11.59
CA LEU A 169 -2.89 13.49 -11.23
C LEU A 169 -2.79 14.68 -12.19
N LYS A 170 -1.58 15.07 -12.60
CA LYS A 170 -1.33 16.15 -13.55
C LYS A 170 -2.07 15.94 -14.87
N ALA A 171 -2.08 14.71 -15.38
CA ALA A 171 -2.79 14.35 -16.61
C ALA A 171 -4.33 14.42 -16.46
N LYS A 172 -4.84 14.27 -15.23
CA LYS A 172 -6.27 14.17 -14.93
C LYS A 172 -6.82 15.34 -14.10
N MET A 173 -6.11 16.47 -14.04
CA MET A 173 -6.48 17.57 -13.14
C MET A 173 -7.91 18.08 -13.38
N GLY A 174 -8.32 18.18 -14.64
CA GLY A 174 -9.66 18.66 -15.03
C GLY A 174 -10.73 17.57 -15.11
N GLU A 175 -10.40 16.31 -14.81
CA GLU A 175 -11.32 15.18 -14.93
C GLU A 175 -12.00 14.87 -13.60
N ILE A 176 -13.15 14.19 -13.68
CA ILE A 176 -13.82 13.66 -12.50
C ILE A 176 -13.02 12.46 -11.99
N CYS A 177 -12.59 12.53 -10.74
CA CYS A 177 -11.92 11.44 -10.04
C CYS A 177 -12.89 10.29 -9.80
N THR A 178 -12.47 9.11 -10.25
CA THR A 178 -13.17 7.84 -10.13
C THR A 178 -12.39 6.89 -9.22
N PRO A 179 -13.01 5.80 -8.72
CA PRO A 179 -12.29 4.78 -7.95
C PRO A 179 -11.09 4.21 -8.69
N THR A 180 -11.17 4.07 -10.02
CA THR A 180 -10.09 3.58 -10.89
C THR A 180 -8.83 4.44 -10.83
N ASP A 181 -8.97 5.74 -10.54
CA ASP A 181 -7.85 6.66 -10.39
C ASP A 181 -7.05 6.38 -9.12
N ILE A 182 -7.74 6.02 -8.03
CA ILE A 182 -7.12 5.61 -6.75
C ILE A 182 -6.28 4.35 -7.00
N ILE A 183 -6.89 3.37 -7.67
CA ILE A 183 -6.26 2.09 -7.98
C ILE A 183 -5.03 2.27 -8.86
N SER A 184 -5.13 3.13 -9.89
CA SER A 184 -4.02 3.43 -10.77
C SER A 184 -2.86 4.08 -10.02
N GLN A 185 -3.14 5.00 -9.10
CA GLN A 185 -2.12 5.62 -8.25
C GLN A 185 -1.42 4.57 -7.36
N TYR A 186 -2.17 3.67 -6.72
CA TYR A 186 -1.58 2.55 -5.96
C TYR A 186 -0.72 1.65 -6.84
N ASN A 187 -1.18 1.30 -8.04
CA ASN A 187 -0.44 0.43 -8.95
C ASN A 187 0.90 1.05 -9.39
N ILE A 188 0.92 2.36 -9.68
CA ILE A 188 2.17 3.09 -9.97
C ILE A 188 3.16 2.94 -8.81
N HIS A 189 2.71 3.20 -7.57
CA HIS A 189 3.56 3.06 -6.39
C HIS A 189 4.01 1.62 -6.15
N PHE A 190 3.11 0.65 -6.28
CA PHE A 190 3.44 -0.77 -6.14
C PHE A 190 4.45 -1.24 -7.17
N THR A 191 4.32 -0.79 -8.41
CA THR A 191 5.27 -1.09 -9.49
C THR A 191 6.66 -0.54 -9.19
N ASN A 192 6.73 0.69 -8.67
CA ASN A 192 7.99 1.30 -8.27
C ASN A 192 8.61 0.57 -7.06
N LEU A 193 7.81 0.25 -6.05
CA LEU A 193 8.26 -0.43 -4.83
C LEU A 193 8.67 -1.90 -5.06
N ARG A 194 8.13 -2.56 -6.10
CA ARG A 194 8.59 -3.89 -6.53
C ARG A 194 10.01 -3.86 -7.12
N LYS A 195 10.37 -2.77 -7.81
CA LYS A 195 11.70 -2.58 -8.40
C LYS A 195 12.74 -2.12 -7.37
N ALA A 196 12.29 -1.48 -6.29
CA ALA A 196 13.16 -1.01 -5.22
C ALA A 196 13.70 -2.18 -4.36
N THR A 197 14.95 -2.05 -3.91
CA THR A 197 15.58 -3.00 -2.99
C THR A 197 14.80 -3.05 -1.66
N PRO A 198 14.60 -4.24 -1.06
CA PRO A 198 14.04 -4.38 0.28
C PRO A 198 14.70 -3.44 1.28
N ILE A 199 13.90 -2.65 2.00
CA ILE A 199 14.40 -1.85 3.11
C ILE A 199 14.46 -2.77 4.33
N ALA A 200 15.64 -2.93 4.93
CA ALA A 200 15.84 -3.82 6.05
C ALA A 200 14.89 -3.47 7.22
N SER A 201 13.96 -4.36 7.53
CA SER A 201 13.34 -4.39 8.86
C SER A 201 14.38 -4.91 9.83
N CYS A 202 14.66 -4.16 10.90
CA CYS A 202 15.60 -4.58 11.95
C CYS A 202 15.29 -6.04 12.37
N PRO A 203 16.30 -6.93 12.47
CA PRO A 203 16.06 -8.31 12.88
C PRO A 203 15.46 -8.34 14.31
N PRO A 204 14.61 -9.33 14.63
CA PRO A 204 14.08 -9.48 15.99
C PRO A 204 15.23 -9.64 17.00
N PRO A 205 15.07 -9.20 18.25
CA PRO A 205 16.09 -9.37 19.29
C PRO A 205 16.47 -10.85 19.39
N LEU A 206 17.77 -11.14 19.35
CA LEU A 206 18.30 -12.47 19.61
C LEU A 206 17.77 -12.93 20.97
N THR A 207 16.95 -13.97 20.96
CA THR A 207 16.55 -14.66 22.18
C THR A 207 17.82 -15.33 22.71
N VAL A 208 18.41 -14.73 23.75
CA VAL A 208 19.50 -15.35 24.51
C VAL A 208 18.94 -16.64 25.07
N LYS A 209 19.33 -17.80 24.49
CA LYS A 209 19.10 -19.09 25.12
C LYS A 209 19.86 -19.06 26.44
N GLY A 210 19.11 -18.91 27.54
CA GLY A 210 19.63 -19.11 28.88
C GLY A 210 20.17 -20.52 28.98
N SER A 211 21.48 -20.63 29.16
CA SER A 211 22.15 -21.85 29.58
C SER A 211 21.76 -22.12 31.04
N SER A 212 20.72 -22.94 31.23
CA SER A 212 20.45 -23.54 32.54
C SER A 212 21.40 -24.71 32.75
N ASN A 213 22.35 -24.51 33.68
CA ASN A 213 23.14 -25.59 34.27
C ASN A 213 22.20 -26.53 35.04
N GLU A 214 21.99 -27.75 34.57
CA GLU A 214 21.56 -28.85 35.43
C GLU A 214 22.80 -29.58 35.96
N VAL A 215 23.10 -29.31 37.22
CA VAL A 215 23.99 -30.13 38.05
C VAL A 215 23.19 -31.38 38.41
N GLN A 216 23.51 -32.51 37.78
CA GLN A 216 22.96 -33.80 38.17
C GLN A 216 23.91 -34.46 39.17
N ASN A 217 23.52 -34.38 40.44
CA ASN A 217 24.14 -35.04 41.57
C ASN A 217 23.41 -36.37 41.86
N ASN A 218 24.18 -37.31 42.42
CA ASN A 218 23.83 -38.60 43.03
C ASN A 218 23.76 -39.85 42.14
N GLY A 219 24.72 -40.75 42.35
CA GLY A 219 24.47 -41.86 43.30
C GLY A 219 24.56 -43.28 42.73
N ASP A 220 25.63 -43.97 43.15
CA ASP A 220 25.83 -45.41 43.38
C ASP A 220 24.72 -46.42 43.03
N MET A 221 25.09 -47.51 42.35
CA MET A 221 25.05 -48.87 42.93
C MET A 221 25.60 -49.96 41.97
N ALA A 222 26.39 -50.84 42.59
CA ALA A 222 26.84 -52.18 42.18
C ALA A 222 28.05 -52.30 41.23
#